data_AF-A0A660PWW9-F1
#
_entry.id   AF-A0A660PWW9-F1
#
_cell.length_a   1.000
_cell.length_b   1.000
_cell.length_c   1.000
_cell.angle_alpha   90.00
_cell.angle_beta   90.00
_cell.angle_gamma   90.00
#
_symmetry.space_group_name_H-M   'P 1'
#
loop_
_entity.id
_entity.type
_entity.pdbx_description
1 polymer ?
#
loop_
_entity_poly.entity_id
_entity_poly.type
_entity_poly.pdbx_seq_one_letter_code
_entity_poly.pdbx_strand_id
1 'polypeptide(L)'
;MLYTENSTYDPPYFHEPGDDLGHKGDTSWVPATRVYLDAHPECNMAMFSWCGGASDNTEEGINIYLNKMNELESDYPDVTFIYMTGHLDGGGPTGNLYIRNNQIRDYCNANDKILFDFADIESWDPDGTYYPDDNDACQWCSDWCAVHTCPTCGSCAHSHCFNCYLKGKAWWWMMAKVLGWNVDPQDSDGDGVVDSEDNCPNTPNPGQDDSDMDGIGDVCDCCVPPTVGDLDQSGQPAQYNVDGADLSMMINALYIDPLNGWDGICLEEADIDFSNQPDPTIQDIDGADLSLMIDVLFINPGPLVPCP
;
A
#
# COMPACT_ATOMS: atom_id res chain seq x y z
N MET A 1 1.73 19.33 13.10
CA MET A 1 1.07 18.01 13.19
C MET A 1 1.70 17.13 14.26
N LEU A 2 3.01 16.84 14.26
CA LEU A 2 3.56 16.01 15.34
C LEU A 2 3.63 16.67 16.72
N TYR A 3 3.83 17.99 16.81
CA TYR A 3 3.76 18.70 18.10
C TYR A 3 2.41 18.59 18.81
N THR A 4 1.33 18.37 18.05
CA THR A 4 -0.03 18.20 18.58
C THR A 4 -0.32 16.74 18.96
N GLU A 5 0.44 15.78 18.45
CA GLU A 5 0.26 14.34 18.67
C GLU A 5 1.27 13.76 19.67
N ASN A 6 2.46 14.34 19.74
CA ASN A 6 3.51 13.97 20.68
C ASN A 6 4.24 15.23 21.19
N SER A 7 3.97 15.60 22.44
CA SER A 7 4.57 16.77 23.09
C SER A 7 6.08 16.65 23.33
N THR A 8 6.68 15.48 23.12
CA THR A 8 8.12 15.24 23.23
C THR A 8 8.82 15.12 21.87
N TYR A 9 8.09 15.31 20.76
CA TYR A 9 8.72 15.32 19.43
C TYR A 9 9.55 16.59 19.25
N ASP A 10 10.84 16.40 19.04
CA ASP A 10 11.81 17.44 18.67
C ASP A 10 12.07 17.34 17.17
N PRO A 11 11.54 18.23 16.32
CA PRO A 11 11.72 18.10 14.88
C PRO A 11 13.17 18.31 14.48
N PRO A 12 13.58 17.72 13.35
CA PRO A 12 14.88 18.01 12.78
C PRO A 12 15.02 19.50 12.45
N TYR A 13 16.24 20.00 12.60
CA TYR A 13 16.58 21.36 12.20
C TYR A 13 16.50 21.50 10.68
N PHE A 14 15.68 22.43 10.19
CA PHE A 14 15.61 22.77 8.77
C PHE A 14 16.52 23.96 8.47
N HIS A 15 17.35 23.83 7.44
CA HIS A 15 18.15 24.93 6.92
C HIS A 15 17.59 25.42 5.59
N GLU A 16 17.29 26.70 5.52
CA GLU A 16 16.80 27.39 4.32
C GLU A 16 17.81 28.48 3.93
N PRO A 17 18.53 28.35 2.80
CA PRO A 17 19.64 29.23 2.45
C PRO A 17 19.27 30.62 1.87
N GLY A 18 17.99 31.03 1.85
CA GLY A 18 17.56 32.38 1.44
C GLY A 18 16.33 32.42 0.52
N ASP A 19 15.99 33.61 0.01
CA ASP A 19 14.77 33.91 -0.76
C ASP A 19 14.87 33.55 -2.27
N ASP A 20 13.72 33.29 -2.91
CA ASP A 20 13.45 33.12 -4.36
C ASP A 20 14.65 32.76 -5.28
N LEU A 21 15.28 31.62 -5.02
CA LEU A 21 16.38 31.08 -5.83
C LEU A 21 15.86 30.23 -7.00
N GLY A 22 16.65 30.07 -8.06
CA GLY A 22 16.30 29.21 -9.20
C GLY A 22 15.36 29.85 -10.23
N HIS A 23 14.91 31.09 -9.99
CA HIS A 23 14.08 31.85 -10.92
C HIS A 23 14.81 32.11 -12.24
N LYS A 24 14.17 31.82 -13.38
CA LYS A 24 14.70 32.11 -14.73
C LYS A 24 16.13 31.62 -14.99
N GLY A 25 16.45 30.44 -14.47
CA GLY A 25 17.76 29.80 -14.67
C GLY A 25 18.84 30.28 -13.69
N ASP A 26 18.48 30.95 -12.61
CA ASP A 26 19.40 31.20 -11.51
C ASP A 26 19.96 29.88 -10.94
N THR A 27 21.26 29.83 -10.74
CA THR A 27 21.98 28.67 -10.20
C THR A 27 22.77 29.01 -8.94
N SER A 28 22.55 30.20 -8.37
CA SER A 28 23.22 30.67 -7.14
C SER A 28 22.98 29.76 -5.94
N TRP A 29 21.87 29.03 -5.93
CA TRP A 29 21.56 28.00 -4.92
C TRP A 29 22.50 26.80 -4.98
N VAL A 30 23.02 26.43 -6.16
CA VAL A 30 23.81 25.18 -6.32
C VAL A 30 25.11 25.24 -5.51
N PRO A 31 25.97 26.27 -5.61
CA PRO A 31 27.14 26.37 -4.76
C PRO A 31 26.81 26.44 -3.26
N ALA A 32 25.72 27.11 -2.90
CA ALA A 32 25.28 27.23 -1.51
C ALA A 32 24.89 25.86 -0.93
N THR A 33 24.12 25.06 -1.70
CA THR A 33 23.76 23.69 -1.34
C THR A 33 25.01 22.83 -1.15
N ARG A 34 25.97 22.88 -2.08
CA ARG A 34 27.23 22.12 -1.96
C ARG A 34 27.99 22.48 -0.67
N VAL A 35 28.20 23.78 -0.42
CA VAL A 35 28.88 24.27 0.78
C VAL A 35 28.18 23.78 2.05
N TYR A 36 26.85 23.76 2.07
CA TYR A 36 26.10 23.30 3.23
C TYR A 36 26.23 21.80 3.45
N LEU A 37 26.01 20.98 2.41
CA LEU A 37 26.10 19.51 2.48
C LEU A 37 27.52 19.05 2.84
N ASP A 38 28.56 19.70 2.28
CA ASP A 38 29.95 19.41 2.63
C ASP A 38 30.26 19.67 4.12
N ALA A 39 29.57 20.64 4.73
CA ALA A 39 29.74 21.00 6.14
C ALA A 39 28.86 20.18 7.10
N HIS A 40 27.81 19.52 6.60
CA HIS A 40 26.80 18.80 7.38
C HIS A 40 26.58 17.39 6.83
N PRO A 41 27.54 16.46 7.03
CA PRO A 41 27.44 15.09 6.52
C PRO A 41 26.29 14.28 7.14
N GLU A 42 25.66 14.78 8.21
CA GLU A 42 24.43 14.21 8.77
C GLU A 42 23.17 14.52 7.94
N CYS A 43 23.22 15.50 7.04
CA CYS A 43 22.11 15.82 6.16
C CYS A 43 22.01 14.76 5.05
N ASN A 44 20.94 13.99 5.07
CA ASN A 44 20.67 12.92 4.10
C ASN A 44 19.50 13.25 3.16
N MET A 45 18.98 14.48 3.21
CA MET A 45 17.84 14.91 2.42
C MET A 45 17.95 16.39 2.05
N ALA A 46 17.62 16.71 0.81
CA ALA A 46 17.51 18.06 0.30
C ALA A 46 16.26 18.19 -0.57
N MET A 47 15.52 19.28 -0.43
CA MET A 47 14.30 19.53 -1.20
C MET A 47 14.37 20.92 -1.80
N PHE A 48 13.91 21.05 -3.05
CA PHE A 48 13.75 22.34 -3.70
C PHE A 48 12.34 22.89 -3.46
N SER A 49 12.20 24.21 -3.28
CA SER A 49 10.89 24.87 -3.21
C SER A 49 10.86 26.10 -4.12
N TRP A 50 9.81 26.20 -4.92
CA TRP A 50 9.69 27.25 -5.94
C TRP A 50 9.16 28.58 -5.44
N CYS A 51 8.61 28.65 -4.23
CA CYS A 51 7.77 29.79 -3.81
C CYS A 51 6.76 30.12 -4.95
N GLY A 52 6.79 31.33 -5.50
CA GLY A 52 6.06 31.73 -6.73
C GLY A 52 6.91 31.74 -8.02
N GLY A 53 8.21 31.46 -7.95
CA GLY A 53 9.15 31.56 -9.07
C GLY A 53 8.92 30.55 -10.20
N ALA A 54 8.09 29.53 -10.00
CA ALA A 54 7.66 28.63 -11.07
C ALA A 54 6.64 29.28 -12.01
N SER A 55 5.83 30.22 -11.53
CA SER A 55 4.68 30.78 -12.27
C SER A 55 5.07 31.52 -13.54
N ASP A 56 6.14 32.31 -13.50
CA ASP A 56 6.66 33.07 -14.65
C ASP A 56 8.02 32.55 -15.15
N ASN A 57 8.38 31.32 -14.80
CA ASN A 57 9.61 30.68 -15.28
C ASN A 57 9.49 30.26 -16.75
N THR A 58 10.63 30.06 -17.40
CA THR A 58 10.71 29.60 -18.79
C THR A 58 10.98 28.10 -18.85
N GLU A 59 10.71 27.48 -20.00
CA GLU A 59 11.10 26.08 -20.26
C GLU A 59 12.59 25.83 -20.03
N GLU A 60 13.42 26.76 -20.52
CA GLU A 60 14.87 26.71 -20.33
C GLU A 60 15.25 26.83 -18.85
N GLY A 61 14.60 27.71 -18.09
CA GLY A 61 14.85 27.88 -16.67
C GLY A 61 14.50 26.63 -15.86
N ILE A 62 13.36 25.99 -16.13
CA ILE A 62 13.01 24.70 -15.51
C ILE A 62 14.01 23.61 -15.91
N ASN A 63 14.43 23.53 -17.17
CA ASN A 63 15.46 22.57 -17.59
C ASN A 63 16.81 22.79 -16.87
N ILE A 64 17.21 24.04 -16.64
CA ILE A 64 18.42 24.35 -15.85
C ILE A 64 18.26 23.80 -14.43
N TYR A 65 17.13 24.05 -13.77
CA TYR A 65 16.84 23.51 -12.45
C TYR A 65 16.94 21.96 -12.44
N LEU A 66 16.25 21.29 -13.35
CA LEU A 66 16.21 19.82 -13.42
C LEU A 66 17.61 19.23 -13.59
N ASN A 67 18.41 19.82 -14.49
CA ASN A 67 19.79 19.43 -14.72
C ASN A 67 20.66 19.64 -13.48
N LYS A 68 20.48 20.76 -12.77
CA LYS A 68 21.26 21.07 -11.55
C LYS A 68 20.89 20.20 -10.36
N MET A 69 19.62 19.85 -10.20
CA MET A 69 19.22 18.83 -9.22
C MET A 69 19.89 17.49 -9.51
N ASN A 70 19.90 17.06 -10.77
CA ASN A 70 20.53 15.80 -11.16
C ASN A 70 22.07 15.81 -11.02
N GLU A 71 22.72 16.96 -11.25
CA GLU A 71 24.15 17.14 -10.93
C GLU A 71 24.38 16.97 -9.42
N LEU A 72 23.55 17.57 -8.57
CA LEU A 72 23.69 17.45 -7.12
C LEU A 72 23.45 16.03 -6.61
N GLU A 73 22.48 15.30 -7.16
CA GLU A 73 22.30 13.87 -6.85
C GLU A 73 23.56 13.05 -7.19
N SER A 74 24.20 13.37 -8.32
CA SER A 74 25.43 12.68 -8.73
C SER A 74 26.61 13.01 -7.82
N ASP A 75 26.68 14.25 -7.33
CA ASP A 75 27.73 14.71 -6.42
C ASP A 75 27.56 14.16 -5.00
N TYR A 76 26.31 13.94 -4.56
CA TYR A 76 25.95 13.54 -3.19
C TYR A 76 25.04 12.29 -3.18
N PRO A 77 25.57 11.10 -3.48
CA PRO A 77 24.77 9.87 -3.61
C PRO A 77 24.11 9.40 -2.31
N ASP A 78 24.60 9.87 -1.15
CA ASP A 78 24.03 9.55 0.16
C ASP A 78 22.91 10.55 0.59
N VAL A 79 22.60 11.54 -0.25
CA VAL A 79 21.57 12.55 -0.01
C VAL A 79 20.41 12.32 -0.96
N THR A 80 19.21 12.18 -0.40
CA THR A 80 17.97 12.09 -1.17
C THR A 80 17.53 13.47 -1.62
N PHE A 81 17.50 13.72 -2.94
CA PHE A 81 16.99 14.96 -3.50
C PHE A 81 15.51 14.82 -3.88
N ILE A 82 14.69 15.72 -3.36
CA ILE A 82 13.24 15.77 -3.60
C ILE A 82 12.94 16.94 -4.53
N TYR A 83 12.38 16.60 -5.69
CA TYR A 83 11.87 17.56 -6.66
C TYR A 83 10.51 18.05 -6.20
N MET A 84 10.12 19.24 -6.67
CA MET A 84 8.86 19.84 -6.28
C MET A 84 8.24 20.59 -7.46
N THR A 85 6.91 20.59 -7.57
CA THR A 85 6.17 21.50 -8.46
C THR A 85 5.93 22.85 -7.76
N GLY A 86 5.57 23.89 -8.51
CA GLY A 86 5.05 25.12 -7.94
C GLY A 86 3.62 24.98 -7.39
N HIS A 87 3.19 25.94 -6.58
CA HIS A 87 1.80 26.12 -6.15
C HIS A 87 0.92 26.63 -7.29
N LEU A 88 -0.36 26.25 -7.33
CA LEU A 88 -1.33 26.77 -8.30
C LEU A 88 -1.47 28.30 -8.20
N ASP A 89 -1.60 28.95 -9.35
CA ASP A 89 -1.67 30.42 -9.46
C ASP A 89 -2.93 30.92 -10.19
N GLY A 90 -3.90 30.04 -10.44
CA GLY A 90 -5.12 30.35 -11.18
C GLY A 90 -4.95 30.42 -12.70
N GLY A 91 -3.76 30.11 -13.24
CA GLY A 91 -3.49 30.12 -14.67
C GLY A 91 -4.16 28.98 -15.45
N GLY A 92 -4.57 27.92 -14.76
CA GLY A 92 -5.27 26.78 -15.35
C GLY A 92 -4.44 25.90 -16.29
N PRO A 93 -5.05 24.91 -16.97
CA PRO A 93 -4.38 23.99 -17.88
C PRO A 93 -3.65 24.64 -19.07
N THR A 94 -3.98 25.88 -19.39
CA THR A 94 -3.32 26.67 -20.45
C THR A 94 -2.29 27.66 -19.92
N GLY A 95 -2.22 27.82 -18.60
CA GLY A 95 -1.31 28.74 -17.92
C GLY A 95 0.14 28.27 -17.97
N ASN A 96 1.07 29.23 -17.87
CA ASN A 96 2.50 28.93 -17.92
C ASN A 96 2.91 27.97 -16.80
N LEU A 97 2.46 28.22 -15.57
CA LEU A 97 2.74 27.39 -14.41
C LEU A 97 2.32 25.94 -14.63
N TYR A 98 1.10 25.70 -15.10
CA TYR A 98 0.62 24.34 -15.35
C TYR A 98 1.54 23.59 -16.32
N ILE A 99 1.97 24.26 -17.39
CA ILE A 99 2.91 23.69 -18.35
C ILE A 99 4.28 23.44 -17.70
N ARG A 100 4.78 24.34 -16.85
CA ARG A 100 6.06 24.16 -16.12
C ARG A 100 5.98 23.04 -15.08
N ASN A 101 4.88 22.90 -14.36
CA ASN A 101 4.65 21.81 -13.41
C ASN A 101 4.61 20.46 -14.14
N ASN A 102 3.95 20.38 -15.30
CA ASN A 102 3.98 19.17 -16.12
C ASN A 102 5.37 18.86 -16.67
N GLN A 103 6.16 19.88 -17.05
CA GLN A 103 7.56 19.66 -17.43
C GLN A 103 8.36 19.01 -16.28
N ILE A 104 8.14 19.44 -15.03
CA ILE A 104 8.79 18.84 -13.85
C ILE A 104 8.30 17.39 -13.65
N ARG A 105 6.98 17.15 -13.71
CA ARG A 105 6.38 15.81 -13.59
C ARG A 105 6.92 14.85 -14.64
N ASP A 106 6.92 15.27 -15.90
CA ASP A 106 7.40 14.47 -17.02
C ASP A 106 8.87 14.08 -16.82
N TYR A 107 9.71 15.01 -16.37
CA TYR A 107 11.09 14.72 -16.05
C TYR A 107 11.22 13.73 -14.89
N CYS A 108 10.47 13.93 -13.79
CA CYS A 108 10.55 13.05 -12.63
C CYS A 108 10.12 11.63 -12.97
N ASN A 109 9.00 11.48 -13.69
CA ASN A 109 8.50 10.19 -14.15
C ASN A 109 9.47 9.49 -15.12
N ALA A 110 10.12 10.25 -16.02
CA ALA A 110 11.04 9.68 -17.00
C ALA A 110 12.41 9.27 -16.40
N ASN A 111 12.75 9.76 -15.21
CA ASN A 111 14.05 9.55 -14.57
C ASN A 111 13.95 8.99 -13.14
N ASP A 112 12.80 8.42 -12.78
CA ASP A 112 12.52 7.80 -11.48
C ASP A 112 12.87 8.70 -10.28
N LYS A 113 12.51 9.99 -10.37
CA LYS A 113 12.79 10.97 -9.31
C LYS A 113 11.66 11.04 -8.28
N ILE A 114 12.03 11.33 -7.03
CA ILE A 114 11.06 11.60 -5.96
C ILE A 114 10.50 13.01 -6.17
N LEU A 115 9.18 13.11 -6.34
CA LEU A 115 8.46 14.35 -6.58
C LEU A 115 7.46 14.63 -5.45
N PHE A 116 7.57 15.81 -4.85
CA PHE A 116 6.55 16.36 -3.98
C PHE A 116 5.65 17.34 -4.77
N ASP A 117 4.51 16.82 -5.22
CA ASP A 117 3.65 17.50 -6.18
C ASP A 117 2.61 18.41 -5.51
N PHE A 118 3.01 19.63 -5.20
CA PHE A 118 2.11 20.63 -4.64
C PHE A 118 0.93 20.94 -5.54
N ALA A 119 1.15 21.03 -6.85
CA ALA A 119 0.09 21.42 -7.76
C ALA A 119 -0.97 20.34 -7.84
N ASP A 120 -0.61 19.05 -7.76
CA ASP A 120 -1.58 17.96 -7.71
C ASP A 120 -2.36 17.97 -6.39
N ILE A 121 -1.67 18.12 -5.24
CA ILE A 121 -2.33 18.22 -3.92
C ILE A 121 -3.34 19.38 -3.88
N GLU A 122 -3.04 20.50 -4.54
CA GLU A 122 -3.92 21.67 -4.59
C GLU A 122 -5.03 21.56 -5.64
N SER A 123 -4.96 20.59 -6.56
CA SER A 123 -5.92 20.44 -7.66
C SER A 123 -7.04 19.45 -7.35
N TRP A 124 -6.99 18.69 -6.25
CA TRP A 124 -8.01 17.66 -5.97
C TRP A 124 -8.59 17.82 -4.57
N ASP A 125 -9.92 17.77 -4.47
CA ASP A 125 -10.57 17.58 -3.18
C ASP A 125 -10.54 16.10 -2.74
N PRO A 126 -10.82 15.80 -1.46
CA PRO A 126 -10.86 14.42 -0.97
C PRO A 126 -11.94 13.53 -1.59
N ASP A 127 -12.94 14.10 -2.27
CA ASP A 127 -14.00 13.37 -2.96
C ASP A 127 -13.63 13.04 -4.43
N GLY A 128 -12.46 13.49 -4.89
CA GLY A 128 -11.95 13.26 -6.24
C GLY A 128 -12.45 14.28 -7.27
N THR A 129 -12.91 15.46 -6.87
CA THR A 129 -13.22 16.55 -7.78
C THR A 129 -11.94 17.31 -8.15
N TYR A 130 -11.77 17.59 -9.44
CA TYR A 130 -10.58 18.24 -10.00
C TYR A 130 -10.77 19.75 -10.23
N TYR A 131 -9.81 20.56 -9.77
CA TYR A 131 -9.79 22.03 -9.77
C TYR A 131 -8.47 22.58 -10.33
N PRO A 132 -8.22 22.42 -11.65
CA PRO A 132 -6.94 22.80 -12.25
C PRO A 132 -6.69 24.31 -12.32
N ASP A 133 -7.76 25.11 -12.16
CA ASP A 133 -7.75 26.57 -12.27
C ASP A 133 -7.77 27.26 -10.89
N ASP A 134 -7.64 26.52 -9.78
CA ASP A 134 -7.57 27.16 -8.46
C ASP A 134 -6.21 27.86 -8.26
N ASN A 135 -6.06 28.52 -7.12
CA ASN A 135 -4.85 29.21 -6.70
C ASN A 135 -4.54 28.89 -5.22
N ASP A 136 -3.48 29.51 -4.71
CA ASP A 136 -3.01 29.36 -3.34
C ASP A 136 -4.05 29.73 -2.25
N ALA A 137 -5.06 30.54 -2.56
CA ALA A 137 -6.18 30.82 -1.66
C ALA A 137 -7.14 29.64 -1.50
N CYS A 138 -7.12 28.68 -2.43
CA CYS A 138 -7.93 27.47 -2.47
C CYS A 138 -9.42 27.70 -2.19
N GLN A 139 -10.14 28.21 -3.18
CA GLN A 139 -11.57 28.45 -3.00
C GLN A 139 -12.34 27.14 -2.78
N TRP A 140 -11.96 26.06 -3.48
CA TRP A 140 -12.62 24.77 -3.28
C TRP A 140 -12.42 24.26 -1.86
N CYS A 141 -11.29 24.53 -1.22
CA CYS A 141 -11.05 24.14 0.17
C CYS A 141 -12.07 24.79 1.11
N SER A 142 -12.36 26.07 0.90
CA SER A 142 -13.34 26.80 1.72
C SER A 142 -14.73 26.22 1.57
N ASP A 143 -15.12 25.90 0.33
CA ASP A 143 -16.42 25.31 0.02
C ASP A 143 -16.55 23.89 0.60
N TRP A 144 -15.49 23.08 0.48
CA TRP A 144 -15.43 21.73 1.04
C TRP A 144 -15.51 21.75 2.58
N CYS A 145 -14.77 22.65 3.22
CA CYS A 145 -14.78 22.84 4.67
C CYS A 145 -16.08 23.46 5.22
N ALA A 146 -16.94 24.03 4.37
CA ALA A 146 -18.24 24.53 4.81
C ALA A 146 -19.22 23.39 5.17
N VAL A 147 -19.00 22.19 4.62
CA VAL A 147 -19.85 21.01 4.82
C VAL A 147 -19.10 19.82 5.44
N HIS A 148 -17.78 19.91 5.59
CA HIS A 148 -16.93 18.89 6.23
C HIS A 148 -16.17 19.43 7.45
N THR A 149 -15.70 18.52 8.31
CA THR A 149 -14.83 18.92 9.42
C THR A 149 -13.41 19.12 8.92
N CYS A 150 -12.89 20.35 9.05
CA CYS A 150 -11.56 20.70 8.60
C CYS A 150 -10.61 21.06 9.75
N PRO A 151 -9.31 20.80 9.59
CA PRO A 151 -8.28 21.24 10.53
C PRO A 151 -8.18 22.76 10.56
N THR A 152 -7.95 23.31 11.75
CA THR A 152 -7.53 24.70 11.93
C THR A 152 -6.00 24.78 11.96
N CYS A 153 -5.40 25.78 11.33
CA CYS A 153 -3.97 26.05 11.47
C CYS A 153 -3.71 27.46 12.03
N GLY A 154 -2.56 27.64 12.69
CA GLY A 154 -2.14 28.95 13.21
C GLY A 154 -1.50 29.86 12.16
N SER A 155 -0.65 29.29 11.30
CA SER A 155 -0.04 29.95 10.13
C SER A 155 0.17 28.90 9.05
N CYS A 156 -0.11 29.27 7.80
CA CYS A 156 -0.05 28.38 6.64
C CYS A 156 0.61 29.05 5.41
N ALA A 157 1.42 30.11 5.64
CA ALA A 157 2.08 30.88 4.59
C ALA A 157 1.14 31.24 3.42
N HIS A 158 1.62 31.18 2.18
CA HIS A 158 0.82 31.34 0.95
C HIS A 158 0.06 30.05 0.61
N SER A 159 -0.79 29.59 1.53
CA SER A 159 -1.65 28.42 1.30
C SER A 159 -2.85 28.43 2.25
N HIS A 160 -3.97 27.88 1.79
CA HIS A 160 -5.12 27.62 2.64
C HIS A 160 -4.82 26.56 3.71
N CYS A 161 -5.43 26.68 4.91
CA CYS A 161 -5.16 25.78 6.05
C CYS A 161 -5.32 24.30 5.71
N PHE A 162 -6.35 24.00 4.91
CA PHE A 162 -6.65 22.65 4.46
C PHE A 162 -5.52 22.07 3.60
N ASN A 163 -5.06 22.82 2.59
CA ASN A 163 -3.96 22.39 1.72
C ASN A 163 -2.64 22.23 2.49
N CYS A 164 -2.36 23.09 3.47
CA CYS A 164 -1.20 22.88 4.35
C CYS A 164 -1.27 21.55 5.12
N TYR A 165 -2.46 21.17 5.57
CA TYR A 165 -2.65 19.89 6.23
C TYR A 165 -2.49 18.71 5.26
N LEU A 166 -3.06 18.81 4.05
CA LEU A 166 -2.89 17.79 3.01
C LEU A 166 -1.42 17.63 2.60
N LYS A 167 -0.68 18.73 2.41
CA LYS A 167 0.76 18.70 2.14
C LYS A 167 1.53 18.04 3.25
N GLY A 168 1.21 18.33 4.51
CA GLY A 168 1.87 17.66 5.63
C GLY A 168 1.56 16.16 5.69
N LYS A 169 0.34 15.72 5.34
CA LYS A 169 0.01 14.29 5.21
C LYS A 169 0.79 13.63 4.08
N ALA A 170 0.81 14.26 2.91
CA ALA A 170 1.54 13.78 1.74
C ALA A 170 3.04 13.71 2.01
N TRP A 171 3.61 14.68 2.73
CA TRP A 171 4.99 14.65 3.21
C TRP A 171 5.25 13.41 4.08
N TRP A 172 4.41 13.17 5.09
CA TRP A 172 4.57 12.01 5.97
C TRP A 172 4.51 10.68 5.21
N TRP A 173 3.54 10.56 4.32
CA TRP A 173 3.41 9.37 3.48
C TRP A 173 4.65 9.17 2.60
N MET A 174 5.12 10.23 1.92
CA MET A 174 6.34 10.19 1.11
C MET A 174 7.56 9.78 1.94
N MET A 175 7.73 10.33 3.14
CA MET A 175 8.83 9.95 4.04
C MET A 175 8.78 8.49 4.46
N ALA A 176 7.58 7.97 4.80
CA ALA A 176 7.41 6.56 5.11
C ALA A 176 7.85 5.67 3.94
N LYS A 177 7.43 6.01 2.71
CA LYS A 177 7.84 5.27 1.50
C LYS A 177 9.34 5.37 1.23
N VAL A 178 9.95 6.56 1.35
CA VAL A 178 11.41 6.76 1.17
C VAL A 178 12.21 5.94 2.18
N LEU A 179 11.71 5.78 3.41
CA LEU A 179 12.33 4.96 4.45
C LEU A 179 12.04 3.45 4.32
N GLY A 180 11.35 3.02 3.26
CA GLY A 180 11.05 1.62 3.02
C GLY A 180 9.93 1.04 3.89
N TRP A 181 9.04 1.88 4.42
CA TRP A 181 7.84 1.37 5.08
C TRP A 181 6.92 0.76 4.02
N ASN A 182 6.73 -0.56 4.09
CA ASN A 182 5.72 -1.27 3.34
C ASN A 182 4.36 -0.99 3.97
N VAL A 183 3.78 0.14 3.59
CA VAL A 183 2.35 0.36 3.69
C VAL A 183 1.74 -0.20 2.41
N ASP A 184 1.47 -1.49 2.38
CA ASP A 184 0.40 -1.98 1.50
C ASP A 184 -0.91 -1.62 2.22
N PRO A 185 -1.69 -0.65 1.74
CA PRO A 185 -2.89 -0.23 2.44
C PRO A 185 -4.06 -1.20 2.23
N GLN A 186 -3.87 -2.27 1.44
CA GLN A 186 -4.94 -3.21 1.17
C GLN A 186 -5.08 -4.18 2.35
N ASP A 187 -6.25 -4.10 2.98
CA ASP A 187 -6.77 -4.98 4.02
C ASP A 187 -8.21 -5.25 3.56
N SER A 188 -8.36 -6.33 2.79
CA SER A 188 -9.55 -6.62 2.00
C SER A 188 -10.72 -7.07 2.87
N ASP A 189 -10.46 -7.57 4.08
CA ASP A 189 -11.47 -8.07 4.99
C ASP A 189 -11.66 -7.22 6.27
N GLY A 190 -10.75 -6.27 6.51
CA GLY A 190 -10.84 -5.25 7.54
C GLY A 190 -10.46 -5.75 8.94
N ASP A 191 -9.65 -6.79 9.04
CA ASP A 191 -9.29 -7.43 10.29
C ASP A 191 -8.06 -6.79 10.99
N GLY A 192 -7.34 -5.92 10.27
CA GLY A 192 -6.17 -5.19 10.75
C GLY A 192 -4.82 -5.80 10.36
N VAL A 193 -4.80 -6.88 9.58
CA VAL A 193 -3.64 -7.43 8.88
C VAL A 193 -3.73 -7.04 7.40
N VAL A 194 -2.60 -6.70 6.78
CA VAL A 194 -2.59 -6.29 5.36
C VAL A 194 -2.59 -7.54 4.47
N ASP A 195 -3.24 -7.50 3.30
CA ASP A 195 -3.40 -8.64 2.38
C ASP A 195 -2.08 -9.36 2.06
N SER A 196 -0.95 -8.65 2.09
CA SER A 196 0.38 -9.22 1.82
C SER A 196 0.97 -10.01 2.99
N GLU A 197 0.46 -9.81 4.19
CA GLU A 197 0.88 -10.45 5.45
C GLU A 197 -0.25 -11.29 6.09
N ASP A 198 -1.42 -11.31 5.45
CA ASP A 198 -2.62 -12.00 5.93
C ASP A 198 -2.68 -13.43 5.36
N ASN A 199 -2.76 -14.43 6.25
CA ASN A 199 -2.94 -15.84 5.86
C ASN A 199 -4.39 -16.18 5.46
N CYS A 200 -5.32 -15.24 5.59
CA CYS A 200 -6.68 -15.30 5.05
C CYS A 200 -7.17 -13.95 4.49
N PRO A 201 -6.63 -13.43 3.36
CA PRO A 201 -6.86 -12.07 2.85
C PRO A 201 -8.31 -11.66 2.54
N ASN A 202 -9.29 -12.55 2.69
CA ASN A 202 -10.70 -12.28 2.43
C ASN A 202 -11.61 -12.75 3.58
N THR A 203 -11.06 -13.22 4.71
CA THR A 203 -11.81 -13.79 5.83
C THR A 203 -11.18 -13.36 7.17
N PRO A 204 -11.85 -12.48 7.94
CA PRO A 204 -11.21 -11.83 9.09
C PRO A 204 -10.67 -12.82 10.14
N ASN A 205 -9.37 -12.78 10.39
CA ASN A 205 -8.68 -13.52 11.44
C ASN A 205 -7.49 -12.73 12.02
N PRO A 206 -7.74 -11.73 12.89
CA PRO A 206 -6.67 -10.89 13.46
C PRO A 206 -5.63 -11.67 14.28
N GLY A 207 -5.94 -12.91 14.66
CA GLY A 207 -5.04 -13.81 15.37
C GLY A 207 -4.03 -14.51 14.48
N GLN A 208 -4.29 -14.59 13.16
CA GLN A 208 -3.45 -15.27 12.17
C GLN A 208 -3.08 -16.70 12.62
N ASP A 209 -4.05 -17.39 13.25
CA ASP A 209 -3.89 -18.78 13.67
C ASP A 209 -3.72 -19.66 12.41
N ASP A 210 -2.72 -20.52 12.42
CA ASP A 210 -2.30 -21.43 11.35
C ASP A 210 -1.70 -22.66 12.04
N SER A 211 -2.57 -23.63 12.32
CA SER A 211 -2.29 -24.75 13.23
C SER A 211 -1.39 -25.82 12.63
N ASP A 212 -1.38 -25.97 11.30
CA ASP A 212 -0.57 -26.92 10.55
C ASP A 212 0.64 -26.27 9.83
N MET A 213 0.73 -24.94 9.83
CA MET A 213 1.86 -24.15 9.34
C MET A 213 2.06 -24.21 7.82
N ASP A 214 0.97 -24.35 7.06
CA ASP A 214 1.01 -24.36 5.59
C ASP A 214 0.96 -22.95 4.98
N GLY A 215 0.67 -21.92 5.80
CA GLY A 215 0.57 -20.53 5.42
C GLY A 215 -0.84 -20.06 5.06
N ILE A 216 -1.85 -20.91 5.23
CA ILE A 216 -3.28 -20.62 5.12
C ILE A 216 -3.84 -20.59 6.54
N GLY A 217 -4.63 -19.57 6.89
CA GLY A 217 -5.13 -19.45 8.26
C GLY A 217 -6.26 -20.43 8.58
N ASP A 218 -6.34 -20.89 9.83
CA ASP A 218 -7.33 -21.87 10.33
C ASP A 218 -8.79 -21.52 9.98
N VAL A 219 -9.10 -20.24 9.73
CA VAL A 219 -10.45 -19.77 9.39
C VAL A 219 -10.82 -19.92 7.92
N CYS A 220 -9.83 -20.00 7.04
CA CYS A 220 -9.99 -20.12 5.59
C CYS A 220 -9.31 -21.37 5.01
N ASP A 221 -8.57 -22.10 5.85
CA ASP A 221 -8.02 -23.41 5.58
C ASP A 221 -9.10 -24.50 5.72
N CYS A 222 -9.01 -25.50 4.86
CA CYS A 222 -9.86 -26.67 4.88
C CYS A 222 -9.18 -27.88 5.55
N CYS A 223 -7.86 -27.88 5.78
CA CYS A 223 -7.11 -29.01 6.33
C CYS A 223 -6.66 -28.82 7.80
N VAL A 224 -7.48 -28.21 8.66
CA VAL A 224 -7.06 -28.00 10.06
C VAL A 224 -6.99 -29.34 10.83
N PRO A 225 -5.84 -29.76 11.39
CA PRO A 225 -5.77 -31.02 12.13
C PRO A 225 -6.81 -31.09 13.26
N PRO A 226 -7.69 -32.13 13.32
CA PRO A 226 -7.64 -33.42 12.62
C PRO A 226 -8.78 -33.64 11.60
N THR A 227 -9.16 -32.65 10.78
CA THR A 227 -10.41 -32.71 9.96
C THR A 227 -10.41 -33.68 8.78
N VAL A 228 -9.29 -34.34 8.46
CA VAL A 228 -9.18 -35.34 7.38
C VAL A 228 -10.39 -36.28 7.32
N GLY A 229 -11.09 -36.29 6.19
CA GLY A 229 -12.29 -37.08 5.92
C GLY A 229 -13.64 -36.46 6.28
N ASP A 230 -13.70 -35.24 6.83
CA ASP A 230 -14.92 -34.49 7.20
C ASP A 230 -15.48 -33.69 6.00
N LEU A 231 -15.87 -34.41 4.95
CA LEU A 231 -16.29 -33.81 3.68
C LEU A 231 -17.53 -32.91 3.80
N ASP A 232 -18.38 -33.16 4.78
CA ASP A 232 -19.59 -32.38 5.02
C ASP A 232 -19.42 -31.26 6.06
N GLN A 233 -18.22 -31.13 6.64
CA GLN A 233 -17.83 -30.14 7.65
C GLN A 233 -18.76 -30.13 8.86
N SER A 234 -19.40 -31.25 9.19
CA SER A 234 -20.31 -31.37 10.32
C SER A 234 -19.60 -31.74 11.62
N GLY A 235 -18.31 -32.07 11.55
CA GLY A 235 -17.48 -32.46 12.68
C GLY A 235 -17.29 -31.37 13.76
N GLN A 236 -17.29 -31.81 15.02
CA GLN A 236 -16.78 -31.04 16.16
C GLN A 236 -15.32 -31.43 16.41
N PRO A 237 -14.51 -30.59 17.08
CA PRO A 237 -13.13 -30.96 17.41
C PRO A 237 -13.15 -32.14 18.39
N ALA A 238 -12.73 -33.31 17.88
CA ALA A 238 -12.39 -34.57 18.55
C ALA A 238 -13.27 -35.80 18.22
N GLN A 239 -12.62 -36.70 17.48
CA GLN A 239 -12.68 -38.18 17.55
C GLN A 239 -13.64 -38.92 16.61
N TYR A 240 -14.65 -38.29 16.02
CA TYR A 240 -15.46 -38.87 14.94
C TYR A 240 -15.93 -37.78 13.97
N ASN A 241 -14.99 -37.27 13.18
CA ASN A 241 -15.21 -36.30 12.10
C ASN A 241 -15.64 -36.96 10.78
N VAL A 242 -15.69 -38.29 10.74
CA VAL A 242 -16.14 -39.07 9.58
C VAL A 242 -17.37 -39.85 9.97
N ASP A 243 -18.45 -39.70 9.21
CA ASP A 243 -19.70 -40.43 9.35
C ASP A 243 -20.28 -40.90 8.00
N GLY A 244 -21.57 -41.27 7.99
CA GLY A 244 -22.24 -41.76 6.78
C GLY A 244 -22.50 -40.68 5.73
N ALA A 245 -22.51 -39.41 6.10
CA ALA A 245 -22.65 -38.27 5.20
C ALA A 245 -21.39 -38.10 4.36
N ASP A 246 -20.20 -38.12 4.97
CA ASP A 246 -18.91 -38.06 4.28
C ASP A 246 -18.77 -39.20 3.30
N LEU A 247 -19.12 -40.42 3.73
CA LEU A 247 -19.11 -41.59 2.85
C LEU A 247 -20.06 -41.44 1.66
N SER A 248 -21.25 -40.86 1.90
CA SER A 248 -22.22 -40.63 0.84
C SER A 248 -21.71 -39.59 -0.15
N MET A 249 -21.03 -38.55 0.32
CA MET A 249 -20.40 -37.51 -0.49
C MET A 249 -19.25 -38.08 -1.32
N MET A 250 -18.36 -38.86 -0.70
CA MET A 250 -17.25 -39.54 -1.39
C MET A 250 -17.75 -40.50 -2.48
N ILE A 251 -18.78 -41.32 -2.18
CA ILE A 251 -19.38 -42.22 -3.17
C ILE A 251 -20.05 -41.43 -4.29
N ASN A 252 -20.75 -40.34 -3.96
CA ASN A 252 -21.40 -39.49 -4.93
C ASN A 252 -20.39 -38.88 -5.90
N ALA A 253 -19.31 -38.30 -5.35
CA ALA A 253 -18.25 -37.65 -6.08
C ALA A 253 -17.42 -38.62 -6.94
N LEU A 254 -17.14 -39.83 -6.45
CA LEU A 254 -16.37 -40.82 -7.23
C LEU A 254 -17.20 -41.56 -8.29
N TYR A 255 -18.47 -41.89 -8.00
CA TYR A 255 -19.19 -42.90 -8.77
C TYR A 255 -20.59 -42.51 -9.28
N ILE A 256 -21.25 -41.50 -8.69
CA ILE A 256 -22.63 -41.13 -9.07
C ILE A 256 -22.63 -39.89 -9.96
N ASP A 257 -21.95 -38.82 -9.56
CA ASP A 257 -21.78 -37.59 -10.32
C ASP A 257 -20.32 -37.10 -10.29
N PRO A 258 -19.40 -37.71 -11.04
CA PRO A 258 -17.98 -37.32 -11.02
C PRO A 258 -17.66 -35.95 -11.58
N LEU A 259 -18.64 -35.28 -12.21
CA LEU A 259 -18.46 -33.95 -12.77
C LEU A 259 -18.77 -32.84 -11.77
N ASN A 260 -19.76 -33.04 -10.89
CA ASN A 260 -20.22 -32.00 -9.95
C ASN A 260 -20.27 -32.48 -8.49
N GLY A 261 -20.01 -33.76 -8.23
CA GLY A 261 -20.08 -34.32 -6.89
C GLY A 261 -18.96 -33.85 -5.96
N TRP A 262 -17.93 -33.21 -6.51
CA TRP A 262 -16.85 -32.53 -5.79
C TRP A 262 -17.17 -31.06 -5.46
N ASP A 263 -18.28 -30.51 -5.95
CA ASP A 263 -18.62 -29.11 -5.73
C ASP A 263 -18.88 -28.85 -4.23
N GLY A 264 -18.05 -28.00 -3.63
CA GLY A 264 -18.14 -27.69 -2.20
C GLY A 264 -17.52 -28.74 -1.27
N ILE A 265 -16.78 -29.70 -1.82
CA ILE A 265 -15.95 -30.64 -1.06
C ILE A 265 -14.50 -30.16 -1.10
N CYS A 266 -13.85 -30.08 0.05
CA CYS A 266 -12.41 -29.88 0.12
C CYS A 266 -11.68 -31.14 -0.38
N LEU A 267 -10.76 -30.98 -1.32
CA LEU A 267 -10.04 -32.11 -1.92
C LEU A 267 -8.96 -32.65 -0.96
N GLU A 268 -8.39 -31.77 -0.14
CA GLU A 268 -7.43 -32.11 0.91
C GLU A 268 -8.05 -33.01 1.99
N GLU A 269 -9.30 -32.74 2.39
CA GLU A 269 -10.05 -33.62 3.29
C GLU A 269 -10.45 -34.94 2.62
N ALA A 270 -10.54 -34.95 1.29
CA ALA A 270 -10.95 -36.12 0.51
C ALA A 270 -9.79 -37.08 0.15
N ASP A 271 -8.56 -36.58 0.01
CA ASP A 271 -7.32 -37.37 -0.16
C ASP A 271 -6.84 -37.92 1.19
N ILE A 272 -7.60 -38.89 1.71
CA ILE A 272 -7.40 -39.50 3.03
C ILE A 272 -6.10 -40.31 3.13
N ASP A 273 -5.68 -40.92 2.02
CA ASP A 273 -4.45 -41.71 1.97
C ASP A 273 -3.19 -40.89 1.67
N PHE A 274 -3.37 -39.59 1.41
CA PHE A 274 -2.33 -38.61 1.12
C PHE A 274 -1.46 -39.01 -0.08
N SER A 275 -2.08 -39.60 -1.10
CA SER A 275 -1.37 -40.09 -2.27
C SER A 275 -0.62 -38.97 -3.01
N ASN A 276 -0.96 -37.68 -2.79
CA ASN A 276 -0.27 -36.57 -3.45
C ASN A 276 -0.34 -35.19 -2.74
N GLN A 277 0.27 -35.09 -1.56
CA GLN A 277 0.34 -33.85 -0.77
C GLN A 277 1.37 -32.82 -1.29
N PRO A 278 1.14 -31.49 -1.09
CA PRO A 278 0.04 -30.88 -0.31
C PRO A 278 -1.16 -30.37 -1.14
N ASP A 279 -1.14 -30.45 -2.47
CA ASP A 279 -2.18 -29.87 -3.35
C ASP A 279 -2.84 -30.98 -4.20
N PRO A 280 -3.78 -31.74 -3.62
CA PRO A 280 -4.40 -32.89 -4.26
C PRO A 280 -5.39 -32.45 -5.34
N THR A 281 -5.41 -33.22 -6.42
CA THR A 281 -6.40 -33.08 -7.49
C THR A 281 -7.46 -34.17 -7.39
N ILE A 282 -8.57 -34.01 -8.12
CA ILE A 282 -9.61 -35.05 -8.23
C ILE A 282 -9.04 -36.41 -8.71
N GLN A 283 -7.89 -36.43 -9.38
CA GLN A 283 -7.27 -37.69 -9.83
C GLN A 283 -6.56 -38.46 -8.72
N ASP A 284 -6.23 -37.77 -7.63
CA ASP A 284 -5.54 -38.34 -6.48
C ASP A 284 -6.56 -38.99 -5.52
N ILE A 285 -7.80 -38.49 -5.51
CA ILE A 285 -8.89 -39.09 -4.73
C ILE A 285 -9.47 -40.29 -5.47
N ASP A 286 -9.28 -41.48 -4.93
CA ASP A 286 -9.64 -42.73 -5.59
C ASP A 286 -10.29 -43.79 -4.69
N GLY A 287 -10.28 -45.04 -5.15
CA GLY A 287 -10.86 -46.15 -4.39
C GLY A 287 -10.10 -46.48 -3.11
N ALA A 288 -8.85 -46.06 -2.97
CA ALA A 288 -8.03 -46.22 -1.77
C ALA A 288 -8.55 -45.33 -0.63
N ASP A 289 -8.83 -44.06 -0.91
CA ASP A 289 -9.45 -43.13 0.06
C ASP A 289 -10.81 -43.63 0.53
N LEU A 290 -11.64 -44.05 -0.42
CA LEU A 290 -12.93 -44.65 -0.09
C LEU A 290 -12.78 -45.92 0.75
N SER A 291 -11.77 -46.74 0.44
CA SER A 291 -11.50 -47.96 1.22
C SER A 291 -11.08 -47.62 2.65
N LEU A 292 -10.23 -46.61 2.86
CA LEU A 292 -9.84 -46.14 4.18
C LEU A 292 -11.03 -45.56 4.96
N MET A 293 -11.88 -44.77 4.30
CA MET A 293 -13.09 -44.22 4.90
C MET A 293 -14.05 -45.34 5.36
N ILE A 294 -14.26 -46.36 4.52
CA ILE A 294 -15.07 -47.54 4.87
C ILE A 294 -14.43 -48.33 6.03
N ASP A 295 -13.11 -48.49 6.01
CA ASP A 295 -12.38 -49.21 7.04
C ASP A 295 -12.55 -48.50 8.40
N VAL A 296 -12.39 -47.18 8.45
CA VAL A 296 -12.61 -46.37 9.64
C VAL A 296 -14.06 -46.42 10.12
N LEU A 297 -15.05 -46.38 9.22
CA LEU A 297 -16.45 -46.37 9.64
C LEU A 297 -16.95 -47.73 10.12
N PHE A 298 -16.50 -48.83 9.51
CA PHE A 298 -17.18 -50.14 9.65
C PHE A 298 -16.28 -51.31 10.03
N ILE A 299 -14.98 -51.26 9.74
CA ILE A 299 -14.09 -52.42 9.92
C ILE A 299 -13.21 -52.26 11.17
N ASN A 300 -12.54 -51.13 11.31
CA ASN A 300 -11.65 -50.82 12.42
C ASN A 300 -11.79 -49.34 12.83
N PRO A 301 -12.81 -48.99 13.63
CA PRO A 301 -13.08 -47.62 14.00
C PRO A 301 -11.94 -47.01 14.81
N GLY A 302 -11.37 -45.94 14.26
CA GLY A 302 -10.27 -45.15 14.80
C GLY A 302 -10.11 -43.85 14.01
N PRO A 303 -9.35 -42.87 14.52
CA PRO A 303 -9.12 -41.63 13.80
C PRO A 303 -8.31 -41.88 12.52
N LEU A 304 -8.58 -41.07 11.49
CA LEU A 304 -7.69 -40.95 10.34
C LEU A 304 -6.36 -40.32 10.75
N VAL A 305 -5.35 -40.48 9.89
CA VAL A 305 -4.08 -39.78 10.07
C VAL A 305 -4.37 -38.28 9.86
N PRO A 306 -3.89 -37.38 10.73
CA PRO A 306 -4.07 -35.93 10.56
C PRO A 306 -3.44 -35.43 9.26
N CYS A 307 -3.88 -34.25 8.78
CA CYS A 307 -3.20 -33.54 7.69
C CYS A 307 -1.70 -33.41 8.04
N PRO A 308 -0.80 -33.64 7.05
CA PRO A 308 0.65 -33.71 7.27
C PRO A 308 1.31 -32.41 7.73
#